data_AF-A0A2S4HJ08-F1
#
_entry.id   AF-A0A2S4HJ08-F1
#
_cell.length_a   1.000
_cell.length_b   1.000
_cell.length_c   1.000
_cell.angle_alpha   90.00
_cell.angle_beta   90.00
_cell.angle_gamma   90.00
#
_symmetry.space_group_name_H-M   'P 1'
#
loop_
_entity.id
_entity.type
_entity.pdbx_description
1 polymer ?
#
loop_
_entity_poly.entity_id
_entity_poly.type
_entity_poly.pdbx_seq_one_letter_code
_entity_poly.pdbx_strand_id
1 'polypeptide(L)'
;MHNFQLISLLNSSGLAAVRTARSVVVCGFLLFGSLVNADCGRVLFPAPSSDSLFPAANSSVFRVEELPSPECQYGNVDLAQGYFWGVAPLSADIDKAYAYALKTLVNDRWPHDLALLHAAFVIKGLDRSFSLSEALRRFSREIKSDNPLRRDKALAVLNQLSEFLPRISTLETGVFVDAGLSQAVEVESNLALQISSKGDKRQILLPDHDGVPAIYWMRQSAAVASEHQTTIFQRYPASGAGGIEDTRQQIWRVPRHMPKTGVLRSRVIRPDGSPYESNCTATLIAPKWLISASHCLFTPEGSDHVASVNFIPYSETHMTADPQKIAVAGVWRHRDHRAADQFNGEVGRYSGSDIAIFKLARTLPLTVPPVLATPNATDPWVDSLAYPNDKPVNTMWASRCRGSLWREGRGRLSDLFALDCYSYAGQSGAAITQNQAGEQQIIGVLSSRVYNDSLNQAVFAALNPRLISDIQDLLAGRSAGLFVAMPILPPQSLAAARP
;
A
#
# COMPACT_ATOMS: atom_id res chain seq x y z
N MET A 1 -20.79 -65.26 -18.96
CA MET A 1 -20.77 -66.74 -18.91
C MET A 1 -19.45 -67.21 -19.50
N HIS A 2 -18.82 -68.24 -18.92
CA HIS A 2 -17.42 -68.76 -19.04
C HIS A 2 -16.58 -68.41 -17.80
N ASN A 3 -16.52 -69.32 -16.81
CA ASN A 3 -15.68 -70.54 -16.66
C ASN A 3 -14.34 -70.18 -15.98
N PHE A 4 -14.19 -70.41 -14.66
CA PHE A 4 -13.82 -71.64 -13.93
C PHE A 4 -12.30 -71.93 -13.88
N GLN A 5 -11.77 -71.87 -12.65
CA GLN A 5 -10.76 -72.69 -11.95
C GLN A 5 -9.41 -73.07 -12.60
N LEU A 6 -8.32 -72.97 -11.82
CA LEU A 6 -7.59 -74.10 -11.17
C LEU A 6 -6.41 -73.54 -10.31
N ILE A 7 -6.31 -73.80 -9.00
CA ILE A 7 -5.70 -74.94 -8.25
C ILE A 7 -4.16 -74.91 -8.12
N SER A 8 -3.67 -74.88 -6.86
CA SER A 8 -2.78 -75.90 -6.22
C SER A 8 -2.01 -75.25 -5.05
N LEU A 9 -2.30 -75.50 -3.76
CA LEU A 9 -2.02 -76.67 -2.90
C LEU A 9 -0.54 -76.93 -2.59
N LEU A 10 -0.18 -76.85 -1.30
CA LEU A 10 0.42 -77.89 -0.42
C LEU A 10 0.65 -77.25 0.98
N ASN A 11 -0.10 -77.63 2.02
CA ASN A 11 0.16 -78.71 3.02
C ASN A 11 1.59 -78.63 3.63
N SER A 12 1.83 -78.71 4.94
CA SER A 12 1.13 -79.46 6.00
C SER A 12 1.51 -78.98 7.41
N SER A 13 0.49 -78.92 8.27
CA SER A 13 0.39 -79.44 9.65
C SER A 13 1.65 -79.65 10.49
N GLY A 14 1.66 -79.10 11.72
CA GLY A 14 2.62 -79.48 12.75
C GLY A 14 2.49 -78.74 14.09
N LEU A 15 1.47 -79.11 14.86
CA LEU A 15 1.36 -79.08 16.33
C LEU A 15 1.59 -77.78 17.14
N ALA A 16 0.56 -77.51 17.93
CA ALA A 16 0.51 -76.57 19.03
C ALA A 16 1.46 -76.94 20.18
N ALA A 17 2.18 -75.93 20.69
CA ALA A 17 2.48 -75.70 22.10
C ALA A 17 3.16 -74.32 22.20
N VAL A 18 3.12 -73.71 23.38
CA VAL A 18 3.64 -72.37 23.70
C VAL A 18 2.69 -71.22 23.29
N ARG A 19 1.50 -71.24 23.91
CA ARG A 19 0.94 -70.02 24.52
C ARG A 19 2.00 -69.42 25.47
N THR A 20 1.92 -68.12 25.72
CA THR A 20 2.71 -67.30 26.66
C THR A 20 4.16 -66.96 26.29
N ALA A 21 4.36 -66.21 25.19
CA ALA A 21 5.51 -65.28 25.04
C ALA A 21 5.34 -64.27 23.86
N ARG A 22 4.11 -63.86 23.51
CA ARG A 22 3.86 -62.90 22.41
C ARG A 22 2.87 -61.78 22.74
N SER A 23 2.72 -61.46 24.03
CA SER A 23 1.89 -60.33 24.50
C SER A 23 2.70 -59.13 25.00
N VAL A 24 4.02 -59.06 24.73
CA VAL A 24 4.88 -57.92 25.13
C VAL A 24 5.52 -57.19 23.95
N VAL A 25 5.49 -57.75 22.73
CA VAL A 25 6.12 -57.10 21.55
C VAL A 25 5.09 -56.42 20.62
N VAL A 26 3.79 -56.61 20.85
CA VAL A 26 2.72 -56.00 20.03
C VAL A 26 2.05 -54.78 20.71
N CYS A 27 2.40 -54.46 21.96
CA CYS A 27 1.98 -53.22 22.63
C CYS A 27 3.06 -52.11 22.64
N GLY A 28 4.31 -52.40 22.21
CA GLY A 28 5.38 -51.40 22.14
C GLY A 28 5.47 -50.65 20.80
N PHE A 29 4.85 -51.15 19.73
CA PHE A 29 4.85 -50.52 18.40
C PHE A 29 3.58 -49.73 18.07
N LEU A 30 2.61 -49.68 18.99
CA LEU A 30 1.38 -48.90 18.85
C LEU A 30 1.33 -47.68 19.81
N LEU A 31 2.48 -47.28 20.37
CA LEU A 31 2.60 -46.13 21.28
C LEU A 31 3.59 -45.03 20.83
N PHE A 32 4.04 -45.06 19.57
CA PHE A 32 4.73 -43.93 18.93
C PHE A 32 4.01 -43.41 17.67
N GLY A 33 2.75 -43.81 17.50
CA GLY A 33 1.87 -43.37 16.42
C GLY A 33 0.92 -42.24 16.82
N SER A 34 1.12 -41.58 17.97
CA SER A 34 0.50 -40.29 18.24
C SER A 34 1.24 -39.23 17.42
N LEU A 35 0.93 -39.22 16.13
CA LEU A 35 1.10 -38.08 15.25
C LEU A 35 0.61 -36.86 16.04
N VAL A 36 1.57 -36.00 16.40
CA VAL A 36 1.30 -34.61 16.72
C VAL A 36 0.68 -34.05 15.44
N ASN A 37 -0.65 -34.13 15.34
CA ASN A 37 -1.39 -33.37 14.36
C ASN A 37 -1.33 -31.94 14.90
N ALA A 38 -0.20 -31.27 14.69
CA ALA A 38 -0.01 -29.89 15.10
C ALA A 38 -1.17 -29.12 14.46
N ASP A 39 -1.99 -28.50 15.30
CA ASP A 39 -3.05 -27.62 14.83
C ASP A 39 -2.35 -26.45 14.12
N CYS A 40 -2.24 -26.52 12.80
CA CYS A 40 -1.37 -25.64 12.01
C CYS A 40 -1.88 -24.20 11.91
N GLY A 41 -2.91 -23.84 12.68
CA GLY A 41 -3.53 -22.52 12.64
C GLY A 41 -4.21 -22.22 11.30
N ARG A 42 -4.76 -21.01 11.19
CA ARG A 42 -5.31 -20.51 9.94
C ARG A 42 -4.20 -19.93 9.08
N VAL A 43 -4.28 -20.17 7.76
CA VAL A 43 -3.38 -19.57 6.77
C VAL A 43 -3.44 -18.04 6.91
N LEU A 44 -2.28 -17.41 7.11
CA LEU A 44 -2.15 -15.97 7.31
C LEU A 44 -2.26 -15.21 5.99
N PHE A 45 -1.67 -15.73 4.92
CA PHE A 45 -1.66 -15.05 3.62
C PHE A 45 -2.65 -15.69 2.64
N PRO A 46 -3.34 -14.87 1.82
CA PRO A 46 -4.21 -15.40 0.79
C PRO A 46 -3.40 -16.22 -0.21
N ALA A 47 -4.00 -17.31 -0.72
CA ALA A 47 -3.40 -18.10 -1.78
C ALA A 47 -3.07 -17.23 -3.02
N PRO A 48 -2.10 -17.61 -3.86
CA PRO A 48 -1.75 -16.91 -5.10
C PRO A 48 -2.92 -16.69 -6.05
N SER A 49 -3.90 -17.59 -6.01
CA SER A 49 -5.16 -17.53 -6.77
C SER A 49 -6.22 -16.59 -6.18
N SER A 50 -6.02 -16.07 -4.97
CA SER A 50 -6.92 -15.10 -4.34
C SER A 50 -6.83 -13.75 -5.03
N ASP A 51 -7.96 -13.04 -5.08
CA ASP A 51 -8.10 -11.65 -5.57
C ASP A 51 -7.47 -10.60 -4.64
N SER A 52 -7.01 -11.02 -3.45
CA SER A 52 -6.31 -10.15 -2.51
C SER A 52 -4.82 -10.44 -2.52
N LEU A 53 -4.04 -9.36 -2.45
CA LEU A 53 -2.60 -9.42 -2.20
C LEU A 53 -2.27 -9.84 -0.76
N PHE A 54 -3.16 -9.54 0.19
CA PHE A 54 -2.88 -9.61 1.62
C PHE A 54 -4.07 -10.18 2.42
N PRO A 55 -3.84 -10.66 3.66
CA PRO A 55 -4.93 -11.05 4.54
C PRO A 55 -6.01 -9.98 4.61
N ALA A 56 -7.28 -10.40 4.59
CA ALA A 56 -8.39 -9.49 4.79
C ALA A 56 -8.30 -8.86 6.19
N ALA A 57 -8.45 -7.53 6.30
CA ALA A 57 -8.39 -6.78 7.55
C ALA A 57 -9.39 -7.21 8.65
N ASN A 58 -10.31 -8.13 8.32
CA ASN A 58 -11.28 -8.71 9.26
C ASN A 58 -10.73 -9.92 10.05
N SER A 59 -9.51 -10.41 9.76
CA SER A 59 -8.85 -11.36 10.67
C SER A 59 -8.45 -10.60 11.93
N SER A 60 -9.14 -10.86 13.02
CA SER A 60 -8.81 -10.41 14.38
C SER A 60 -7.30 -10.36 14.63
N VAL A 61 -6.85 -9.27 15.26
CA VAL A 61 -5.52 -9.06 15.88
C VAL A 61 -4.75 -10.38 16.01
N PHE A 62 -3.79 -10.62 15.11
CA PHE A 62 -2.90 -11.77 15.24
C PHE A 62 -2.19 -11.68 16.58
N ARG A 63 -2.56 -12.58 17.50
CA ARG A 63 -1.84 -12.73 18.76
C ARG A 63 -0.56 -13.50 18.47
N VAL A 64 0.52 -13.19 19.18
CA VAL A 64 1.79 -13.94 19.12
C VAL A 64 1.54 -15.45 19.35
N GLU A 65 0.49 -15.78 20.11
CA GLU A 65 0.02 -17.13 20.44
C GLU A 65 -0.61 -17.88 19.24
N GLU A 66 -1.02 -17.19 18.17
CA GLU A 66 -1.63 -17.78 16.95
C GLU A 66 -0.65 -17.88 15.78
N LEU A 67 0.63 -17.55 15.97
CA LEU A 67 1.64 -17.76 14.94
C LEU A 67 1.69 -19.26 14.59
N PRO A 68 1.67 -19.61 13.30
CA PRO A 68 1.62 -21.01 12.92
C PRO A 68 2.92 -21.71 13.36
N SER A 69 2.78 -22.92 13.88
CA SER A 69 3.92 -23.70 14.38
C SER A 69 4.98 -23.83 13.26
N PRO A 70 6.27 -23.59 13.55
CA PRO A 70 7.37 -23.84 12.61
C PRO A 70 7.45 -25.30 12.14
N GLU A 71 6.78 -26.21 12.84
CA GLU A 71 6.69 -27.64 12.51
C GLU A 71 5.69 -27.90 11.36
N CYS A 72 4.86 -26.91 11.00
CA CYS A 72 3.91 -26.99 9.90
C CYS A 72 4.48 -26.39 8.60
N GLN A 73 4.34 -27.13 7.49
CA GLN A 73 4.80 -26.66 6.17
C GLN A 73 4.11 -25.34 5.76
N TYR A 74 2.80 -25.24 5.90
CA TYR A 74 2.04 -24.01 5.61
C TYR A 74 2.37 -22.88 6.59
N GLY A 75 2.74 -23.22 7.83
CA GLY A 75 3.21 -22.24 8.82
C GLY A 75 4.52 -21.57 8.42
N ASN A 76 5.46 -22.33 7.87
CA ASN A 76 6.72 -21.77 7.38
C ASN A 76 6.54 -20.88 6.14
N VAL A 77 5.55 -21.15 5.28
CA VAL A 77 5.18 -20.26 4.15
C VAL A 77 4.70 -18.91 4.66
N ASP A 78 3.80 -18.93 5.63
CA ASP A 78 3.25 -17.72 6.24
C ASP A 78 4.29 -16.94 7.03
N LEU A 79 5.20 -17.62 7.74
CA LEU A 79 6.31 -16.98 8.44
C LEU A 79 7.31 -16.35 7.46
N ALA A 80 7.62 -17.02 6.34
CA ALA A 80 8.48 -16.46 5.30
C ALA A 80 7.88 -15.16 4.72
N GLN A 81 6.59 -15.16 4.40
CA GLN A 81 5.89 -13.96 3.96
C GLN A 81 5.80 -12.90 5.06
N GLY A 82 5.51 -13.29 6.29
CA GLY A 82 5.40 -12.40 7.45
C GLY A 82 6.70 -11.63 7.71
N TYR A 83 7.86 -12.31 7.67
CA TYR A 83 9.17 -11.66 7.77
C TYR A 83 9.56 -10.87 6.52
N PHE A 84 9.14 -11.29 5.32
CA PHE A 84 9.42 -10.51 4.11
C PHE A 84 8.66 -9.16 4.14
N TRP A 85 7.38 -9.19 4.47
CA TRP A 85 6.49 -8.02 4.50
C TRP A 85 6.58 -7.20 5.80
N GLY A 86 7.08 -7.79 6.89
CA GLY A 86 7.08 -7.17 8.22
C GLY A 86 5.68 -7.06 8.83
N VAL A 87 4.85 -8.10 8.67
CA VAL A 87 3.51 -8.13 9.27
C VAL A 87 3.63 -8.37 10.76
N ALA A 88 3.16 -7.42 11.58
CA ALA A 88 3.28 -7.55 13.01
C ALA A 88 2.67 -8.84 13.56
N PRO A 89 3.31 -9.41 14.60
CA PRO A 89 4.42 -8.83 15.39
C PRO A 89 5.81 -8.90 14.74
N LEU A 90 5.92 -9.44 13.53
CA LEU A 90 7.20 -9.64 12.84
C LEU A 90 7.71 -8.33 12.26
N SER A 91 9.02 -8.07 12.41
CA SER A 91 9.71 -6.99 11.70
C SER A 91 10.22 -7.51 10.35
N ALA A 92 10.26 -6.63 9.34
CA ALA A 92 10.77 -6.99 8.03
C ALA A 92 12.25 -7.42 8.12
N ASP A 93 12.54 -8.65 7.70
CA ASP A 93 13.85 -9.31 7.82
C ASP A 93 13.98 -10.36 6.72
N ILE A 94 14.69 -10.02 5.64
CA ILE A 94 14.79 -10.88 4.45
C ILE A 94 15.58 -12.17 4.71
N ASP A 95 16.54 -12.15 5.64
CA ASP A 95 17.35 -13.32 5.98
C ASP A 95 16.50 -14.32 6.77
N LYS A 96 15.70 -13.86 7.73
CA LYS A 96 14.71 -14.70 8.40
C LYS A 96 13.64 -15.19 7.43
N ALA A 97 13.14 -14.32 6.55
CA ALA A 97 12.17 -14.70 5.54
C ALA A 97 12.69 -15.87 4.69
N TYR A 98 13.94 -15.78 4.22
CA TYR A 98 14.60 -16.84 3.45
C TYR A 98 14.79 -18.12 4.27
N ALA A 99 15.22 -18.01 5.52
CA ALA A 99 15.42 -19.17 6.39
C ALA A 99 14.13 -19.96 6.64
N TYR A 100 12.99 -19.28 6.79
CA TYR A 100 11.69 -19.95 6.88
C TYR A 100 11.26 -20.52 5.53
N ALA A 101 11.53 -19.81 4.43
CA ALA A 101 11.21 -20.28 3.09
C ALA A 101 11.91 -21.59 2.75
N LEU A 102 13.18 -21.76 3.13
CA LEU A 102 13.93 -23.01 2.94
C LEU A 102 13.28 -24.22 3.64
N LYS A 103 12.62 -24.00 4.79
CA LYS A 103 11.90 -25.06 5.52
C LYS A 103 10.62 -25.53 4.83
N THR A 104 10.19 -24.84 3.77
CA THR A 104 8.98 -25.18 3.01
C THR A 104 9.24 -26.11 1.82
N LEU A 105 10.51 -26.32 1.48
CA LEU A 105 10.92 -27.09 0.31
C LEU A 105 10.52 -28.56 0.45
N VAL A 106 9.81 -29.06 -0.56
CA VAL A 106 9.52 -30.48 -0.71
C VAL A 106 10.12 -30.96 -2.02
N ASN A 107 11.05 -31.92 -1.96
CA ASN A 107 11.81 -32.39 -3.12
C ASN A 107 12.49 -31.24 -3.89
N ASP A 108 13.12 -30.31 -3.16
CA ASP A 108 13.79 -29.10 -3.67
C ASP A 108 12.87 -28.16 -4.49
N ARG A 109 11.55 -28.29 -4.33
CA ARG A 109 10.58 -27.42 -4.98
C ARG A 109 10.03 -26.40 -4.00
N TRP A 110 10.07 -25.16 -4.45
CA TRP A 110 9.43 -24.04 -3.77
C TRP A 110 7.91 -24.13 -3.87
N PRO A 111 7.18 -23.85 -2.79
CA PRO A 111 5.73 -23.65 -2.85
C PRO A 111 5.38 -22.56 -3.86
N HIS A 112 4.23 -22.71 -4.53
CA HIS A 112 3.77 -21.71 -5.49
C HIS A 112 3.60 -20.32 -4.84
N ASP A 113 3.20 -20.31 -3.56
CA ASP A 113 2.98 -19.11 -2.74
C ASP A 113 4.25 -18.27 -2.58
N LEU A 114 5.41 -18.90 -2.66
CA LEU A 114 6.70 -18.25 -2.51
C LEU A 114 7.41 -18.03 -3.84
N ALA A 115 6.77 -18.25 -4.99
CA ALA A 115 7.44 -18.19 -6.30
C ALA A 115 8.07 -16.81 -6.60
N LEU A 116 7.40 -15.72 -6.21
CA LEU A 116 7.93 -14.35 -6.35
C LEU A 116 9.00 -14.03 -5.28
N LEU A 117 8.81 -14.49 -4.04
CA LEU A 117 9.80 -14.33 -2.98
C LEU A 117 11.08 -15.11 -3.31
N HIS A 118 10.97 -16.28 -3.92
CA HIS A 118 12.11 -17.05 -4.40
C HIS A 118 12.94 -16.25 -5.40
N ALA A 119 12.28 -15.61 -6.37
CA ALA A 119 12.96 -14.68 -7.28
C ALA A 119 13.59 -13.49 -6.53
N ALA A 120 12.92 -12.94 -5.51
CA ALA A 120 13.46 -11.88 -4.67
C ALA A 120 14.72 -12.31 -3.88
N PHE A 121 14.74 -13.53 -3.34
CA PHE A 121 15.90 -14.10 -2.64
C PHE A 121 17.09 -14.30 -3.57
N VAL A 122 16.85 -14.72 -4.82
CA VAL A 122 17.91 -14.78 -5.85
C VAL A 122 18.44 -13.38 -6.16
N ILE A 123 17.56 -12.37 -6.30
CA ILE A 123 17.99 -10.97 -6.53
C ILE A 123 18.81 -10.43 -5.35
N LYS A 124 18.42 -10.73 -4.11
CA LYS A 124 19.17 -10.34 -2.90
C LYS A 124 20.52 -11.07 -2.77
N GLY A 125 20.72 -12.15 -3.52
CA GLY A 125 21.91 -13.01 -3.47
C GLY A 125 21.86 -14.07 -2.37
N LEU A 126 20.70 -14.29 -1.74
CA LEU A 126 20.50 -15.33 -0.71
C LEU A 126 20.34 -16.72 -1.32
N ASP A 127 19.78 -16.81 -2.52
CA ASP A 127 19.55 -18.07 -3.22
C ASP A 127 20.27 -18.10 -4.58
N ARG A 128 20.73 -19.28 -4.99
CA ARG A 128 21.47 -19.49 -6.25
C ARG A 128 20.91 -20.63 -7.11
N SER A 129 19.68 -21.10 -6.80
CA SER A 129 19.04 -22.21 -7.52
C SER A 129 18.73 -21.90 -8.99
N PHE A 130 18.66 -20.61 -9.36
CA PHE A 130 18.68 -20.16 -10.74
C PHE A 130 19.41 -18.83 -10.87
N SER A 131 19.69 -18.43 -12.11
CA SER A 131 20.42 -17.21 -12.41
C SER A 131 19.62 -15.96 -12.06
N LEU A 132 20.33 -14.88 -11.74
CA LEU A 132 19.75 -13.56 -11.58
C LEU A 132 18.82 -13.22 -12.75
N SER A 133 19.24 -13.45 -13.99
CA SER A 133 18.43 -13.20 -15.19
C SER A 133 17.10 -13.97 -15.21
N GLU A 134 17.05 -15.21 -14.72
CA GLU A 134 15.81 -15.98 -14.63
C GLU A 134 14.87 -15.40 -13.55
N ALA A 135 15.42 -14.96 -12.41
CA ALA A 135 14.64 -14.25 -11.37
C ALA A 135 13.86 -13.07 -11.97
N LEU A 136 14.51 -12.35 -12.87
CA LEU A 136 13.93 -11.17 -13.49
C LEU A 136 12.95 -11.47 -14.58
N ARG A 137 13.20 -12.51 -15.35
CA ARG A 137 12.24 -12.97 -16.32
C ARG A 137 10.94 -13.41 -15.63
N ARG A 138 11.00 -13.90 -14.39
CA ARG A 138 9.81 -14.15 -13.56
C ARG A 138 9.09 -12.83 -13.24
N PHE A 139 9.75 -11.85 -12.63
CA PHE A 139 9.13 -10.55 -12.35
C PHE A 139 8.58 -9.86 -13.61
N SER A 140 9.34 -9.82 -14.71
CA SER A 140 8.88 -9.21 -15.97
C SER A 140 7.66 -9.92 -16.56
N ARG A 141 7.51 -11.24 -16.39
CA ARG A 141 6.30 -11.96 -16.84
C ARG A 141 5.09 -11.56 -16.01
N GLU A 142 5.25 -11.47 -14.69
CA GLU A 142 4.17 -11.09 -13.79
C GLU A 142 3.75 -9.63 -14.02
N ILE A 143 4.71 -8.71 -14.19
CA ILE A 143 4.45 -7.29 -14.47
C ILE A 143 3.73 -7.08 -15.81
N LYS A 144 4.11 -7.85 -16.84
CA LYS A 144 3.49 -7.79 -18.17
C LYS A 144 2.22 -8.65 -18.28
N SER A 145 1.75 -9.23 -17.17
CA SER A 145 0.54 -10.03 -17.18
C SER A 145 -0.68 -9.13 -17.40
N ASP A 146 -1.62 -9.59 -18.23
CA ASP A 146 -2.94 -8.96 -18.37
C ASP A 146 -3.79 -9.11 -17.09
N ASN A 147 -3.35 -9.90 -16.12
CA ASN A 147 -3.97 -9.99 -14.80
C ASN A 147 -3.42 -8.87 -13.90
N PRO A 148 -4.24 -7.87 -13.52
CA PRO A 148 -3.79 -6.74 -12.71
C PRO A 148 -3.19 -7.16 -11.37
N LEU A 149 -3.73 -8.22 -10.75
CA LEU A 149 -3.26 -8.68 -9.46
C LEU A 149 -1.89 -9.34 -9.52
N ARG A 150 -1.58 -10.09 -10.58
CA ARG A 150 -0.24 -10.66 -10.79
C ARG A 150 0.81 -9.55 -10.94
N ARG A 151 0.45 -8.51 -11.70
CA ARG A 151 1.26 -7.30 -11.86
C ARG A 151 1.48 -6.59 -10.52
N ASP A 152 0.41 -6.36 -9.77
CA ASP A 152 0.48 -5.69 -8.47
C ASP A 152 1.27 -6.51 -7.45
N LYS A 153 1.16 -7.85 -7.46
CA LYS A 153 1.97 -8.77 -6.63
C LYS A 153 3.45 -8.63 -6.92
N ALA A 154 3.82 -8.63 -8.19
CA ALA A 154 5.22 -8.46 -8.60
C ALA A 154 5.78 -7.10 -8.19
N LEU A 155 5.02 -6.03 -8.42
CA LEU A 155 5.43 -4.67 -8.07
C LEU A 155 5.54 -4.48 -6.54
N ALA A 156 4.58 -5.01 -5.77
CA ALA A 156 4.62 -4.96 -4.31
C ALA A 156 5.86 -5.69 -3.76
N VAL A 157 6.19 -6.87 -4.30
CA VAL A 157 7.39 -7.62 -3.88
C VAL A 157 8.67 -6.86 -4.23
N LEU A 158 8.75 -6.22 -5.40
CA LEU A 158 9.91 -5.41 -5.76
C LEU A 158 10.06 -4.18 -4.86
N ASN A 159 8.95 -3.51 -4.53
CA ASN A 159 8.94 -2.37 -3.61
C ASN A 159 9.37 -2.76 -2.20
N GLN A 160 9.00 -3.95 -1.73
CA GLN A 160 9.45 -4.43 -0.43
C GLN A 160 10.91 -4.89 -0.49
N LEU A 161 11.34 -5.49 -1.60
CA LEU A 161 12.71 -5.96 -1.79
C LEU A 161 13.72 -4.81 -1.73
N SER A 162 13.36 -3.63 -2.24
CA SER A 162 14.27 -2.49 -2.26
C SER A 162 14.66 -1.96 -0.87
N GLU A 163 13.90 -2.28 0.18
CA GLU A 163 14.30 -2.02 1.58
C GLU A 163 15.52 -2.85 2.01
N PHE A 164 15.72 -4.02 1.38
CA PHE A 164 16.79 -4.95 1.73
C PHE A 164 18.01 -4.83 0.81
N LEU A 165 17.91 -4.06 -0.27
CA LEU A 165 18.99 -3.88 -1.24
C LEU A 165 19.83 -2.66 -0.88
N PRO A 166 21.14 -2.67 -1.17
CA PRO A 166 22.00 -1.51 -0.96
C PRO A 166 21.48 -0.34 -1.81
N ARG A 167 21.39 0.83 -1.18
CA ARG A 167 20.94 2.07 -1.82
C ARG A 167 22.07 2.65 -2.64
N ILE A 168 21.76 3.09 -3.85
CA ILE A 168 22.76 3.72 -4.72
C ILE A 168 22.23 5.01 -5.34
N SER A 169 23.09 6.02 -5.40
CA SER A 169 22.84 7.25 -6.15
C SER A 169 23.39 7.07 -7.56
N THR A 170 22.67 7.53 -8.57
CA THR A 170 23.15 7.51 -9.95
C THR A 170 23.34 8.94 -10.44
N LEU A 171 24.51 9.22 -11.01
CA LEU A 171 24.77 10.42 -11.81
C LEU A 171 25.24 10.00 -13.19
N GLU A 172 25.31 10.96 -14.11
CA GLU A 172 25.93 10.73 -15.43
C GLU A 172 27.37 10.19 -15.34
N THR A 173 28.08 10.52 -14.26
CA THR A 173 29.49 10.18 -14.04
C THR A 173 29.72 8.79 -13.44
N GLY A 174 28.67 8.08 -13.03
CA GLY A 174 28.77 6.73 -12.47
C GLY A 174 27.69 6.41 -11.45
N VAL A 175 27.89 5.29 -10.76
CA VAL A 175 27.01 4.82 -9.69
C VAL A 175 27.74 4.95 -8.37
N PHE A 176 27.06 5.44 -7.35
CA PHE A 176 27.65 5.79 -6.07
C PHE A 176 26.90 5.04 -4.98
N VAL A 177 27.63 4.36 -4.10
CA VAL A 177 27.08 3.68 -2.92
C VAL A 177 26.91 4.62 -1.72
N ASP A 178 27.32 5.88 -1.87
CA ASP A 178 27.19 6.92 -0.85
C ASP A 178 26.38 8.12 -1.35
N ALA A 179 25.67 8.76 -0.44
CA ALA A 179 24.83 9.93 -0.72
C ALA A 179 25.63 11.20 -1.05
N GLY A 180 26.92 11.23 -0.73
CA GLY A 180 27.84 12.34 -1.01
C GLY A 180 28.51 12.27 -2.38
N LEU A 181 28.20 11.23 -3.18
CA LEU A 181 28.75 11.01 -4.52
C LEU A 181 30.28 10.97 -4.51
N SER A 182 30.86 10.47 -3.41
CA SER A 182 32.29 10.65 -3.12
C SER A 182 33.20 9.84 -4.04
N GLN A 183 32.76 8.66 -4.48
CA GLN A 183 33.48 7.84 -5.44
C GLN A 183 32.53 7.02 -6.32
N ALA A 184 32.69 7.14 -7.64
CA ALA A 184 31.98 6.30 -8.59
C ALA A 184 32.49 4.85 -8.45
N VAL A 185 31.57 3.93 -8.21
CA VAL A 185 31.84 2.51 -8.13
C VAL A 185 31.51 1.88 -9.48
N GLU A 186 32.44 1.07 -9.97
CA GLU A 186 32.17 0.20 -11.10
C GLU A 186 31.13 -0.82 -10.65
N VAL A 187 29.91 -0.71 -11.20
CA VAL A 187 28.83 -1.61 -10.81
C VAL A 187 29.11 -2.96 -11.44
N GLU A 188 29.74 -3.83 -10.66
CA GLU A 188 29.80 -5.24 -10.97
C GLU A 188 28.39 -5.75 -11.26
N SER A 189 28.25 -6.67 -12.22
CA SER A 189 26.96 -7.22 -12.68
C SER A 189 26.15 -7.95 -11.59
N ASN A 190 26.70 -8.08 -10.39
CA ASN A 190 26.08 -8.62 -9.18
C ASN A 190 25.31 -7.55 -8.36
N LEU A 191 25.57 -6.25 -8.58
CA LEU A 191 24.94 -5.13 -7.90
C LEU A 191 23.82 -4.50 -8.75
N ALA A 192 23.86 -4.70 -10.07
CA ALA A 192 22.89 -4.19 -11.02
C ALA A 192 22.12 -5.27 -11.77
N LEU A 193 20.85 -4.99 -11.97
CA LEU A 193 19.94 -5.95 -12.54
C LEU A 193 19.65 -5.66 -14.02
N GLN A 194 20.33 -6.30 -14.97
CA GLN A 194 20.06 -6.08 -16.39
C GLN A 194 18.68 -6.63 -16.84
N ILE A 195 17.76 -5.74 -17.22
CA ILE A 195 16.39 -6.00 -17.69
C ILE A 195 16.32 -6.22 -19.20
N SER A 196 17.07 -5.47 -20.01
CA SER A 196 17.09 -5.62 -21.47
C SER A 196 18.35 -5.02 -22.10
N SER A 197 18.65 -5.37 -23.35
CA SER A 197 19.69 -4.71 -24.14
C SER A 197 19.16 -4.32 -25.51
N LYS A 198 19.51 -3.12 -25.98
CA LYS A 198 19.16 -2.62 -27.31
C LYS A 198 20.33 -1.79 -27.85
N GLY A 199 21.06 -2.35 -28.81
CA GLY A 199 22.27 -1.72 -29.35
C GLY A 199 23.34 -1.55 -28.27
N ASP A 200 23.82 -0.32 -28.11
CA ASP A 200 24.79 0.11 -27.10
C ASP A 200 24.16 0.34 -25.71
N LYS A 201 22.85 0.13 -25.54
CA LYS A 201 22.16 0.41 -24.27
C LYS A 201 21.76 -0.85 -23.52
N ARG A 202 21.90 -0.82 -22.19
CA ARG A 202 21.40 -1.83 -21.26
C ARG A 202 20.40 -1.19 -20.30
N GLN A 203 19.23 -1.79 -20.19
CA GLN A 203 18.25 -1.41 -19.17
C GLN A 203 18.61 -2.15 -17.88
N ILE A 204 18.72 -1.47 -16.74
CA ILE A 204 19.08 -2.07 -15.44
C ILE A 204 18.10 -1.64 -14.33
N LEU A 205 17.71 -2.53 -13.41
CA LEU A 205 16.97 -2.20 -12.18
C LEU A 205 17.97 -2.01 -11.05
N LEU A 206 17.88 -0.87 -10.38
CA LEU A 206 18.69 -0.55 -9.22
C LEU A 206 17.82 0.17 -8.18
N PRO A 207 17.97 -0.12 -6.88
CA PRO A 207 17.36 0.72 -5.84
C PRO A 207 18.05 2.07 -5.85
N ASP A 208 17.32 3.15 -6.06
CA ASP A 208 17.89 4.50 -5.96
C ASP A 208 18.23 4.87 -4.51
N HIS A 209 18.74 6.10 -4.29
CA HIS A 209 19.09 6.60 -2.96
C HIS A 209 17.90 6.66 -1.98
N ASP A 210 16.67 6.72 -2.51
CA ASP A 210 15.43 6.69 -1.75
C ASP A 210 15.00 5.27 -1.36
N GLY A 211 15.67 4.25 -1.92
CA GLY A 211 15.31 2.84 -1.76
C GLY A 211 14.15 2.45 -2.66
N VAL A 212 13.95 3.14 -3.79
CA VAL A 212 12.90 2.84 -4.77
C VAL A 212 13.51 2.05 -5.93
N PRO A 213 12.89 0.93 -6.39
CA PRO A 213 13.34 0.25 -7.59
C PRO A 213 13.23 1.20 -8.80
N ALA A 214 14.35 1.55 -9.41
CA ALA A 214 14.42 2.42 -10.57
C ALA A 214 15.03 1.69 -11.77
N ILE A 215 14.36 1.84 -12.91
CA ILE A 215 14.76 1.22 -14.17
C ILE A 215 15.53 2.26 -15.00
N TYR A 216 16.81 2.02 -15.22
CA TYR A 216 17.69 2.93 -15.96
C TYR A 216 18.06 2.37 -17.32
N TRP A 217 18.19 3.23 -18.34
CA TRP A 217 18.86 2.88 -19.59
C TRP A 217 20.29 3.41 -19.58
N MET A 218 21.28 2.52 -19.47
CA MET A 218 22.70 2.86 -19.49
C MET A 218 23.28 2.64 -20.89
N ARG A 219 24.01 3.63 -21.45
CA ARG A 219 24.86 3.41 -22.63
C ARG A 219 26.18 2.75 -22.22
N GLN A 220 26.65 1.80 -23.02
CA GLN A 220 27.98 1.21 -22.94
C GLN A 220 28.99 2.28 -23.35
N SER A 221 29.42 3.07 -22.37
CA SER A 221 30.31 4.23 -22.43
C SER A 221 30.07 5.23 -23.58
N ALA A 222 29.35 6.31 -23.28
CA ALA A 222 29.75 7.71 -23.50
C ALA A 222 28.53 8.62 -23.25
N ALA A 223 28.63 9.34 -22.13
CA ALA A 223 28.05 10.63 -21.72
C ALA A 223 26.64 11.08 -22.19
N VAL A 224 26.02 11.77 -21.23
CA VAL A 224 24.85 12.69 -21.28
C VAL A 224 23.48 12.06 -21.04
N ALA A 225 22.89 12.40 -19.88
CA ALA A 225 21.51 12.89 -19.70
C ALA A 225 21.22 13.24 -18.23
N SER A 226 20.76 14.48 -18.00
CA SER A 226 20.29 15.02 -16.73
C SER A 226 18.84 14.66 -16.41
N GLU A 227 18.54 14.80 -15.12
CA GLU A 227 17.25 15.11 -14.46
C GLU A 227 16.18 14.01 -14.31
N HIS A 228 16.15 13.50 -13.06
CA HIS A 228 15.03 13.04 -12.23
C HIS A 228 13.81 12.40 -12.92
N GLN A 229 13.75 11.07 -12.82
CA GLN A 229 12.50 10.31 -12.79
C GLN A 229 12.40 9.56 -11.47
N THR A 230 11.56 10.02 -10.55
CA THR A 230 11.16 9.26 -9.37
C THR A 230 10.18 8.16 -9.80
N THR A 231 10.63 6.89 -9.79
CA THR A 231 9.90 5.73 -10.34
C THR A 231 8.96 5.02 -9.35
N ILE A 232 8.52 5.67 -8.26
CA ILE A 232 7.54 5.03 -7.34
C ILE A 232 6.22 4.71 -8.06
N PHE A 233 5.92 5.41 -9.15
CA PHE A 233 4.64 5.32 -9.84
C PHE A 233 4.86 5.12 -11.33
N GLN A 234 4.95 3.88 -11.79
CA GLN A 234 4.96 3.63 -13.23
C GLN A 234 3.54 3.64 -13.79
N ARG A 235 3.32 4.48 -14.81
CA ARG A 235 2.11 4.45 -15.61
C ARG A 235 2.18 3.23 -16.54
N TYR A 236 1.61 2.10 -16.15
CA TYR A 236 1.44 0.99 -17.08
C TYR A 236 0.14 1.19 -17.86
N PRO A 237 0.18 1.43 -19.18
CA PRO A 237 -0.96 1.10 -20.02
C PRO A 237 -1.06 -0.43 -20.07
N ALA A 238 -2.24 -0.98 -19.80
CA ALA A 238 -2.56 -2.35 -20.18
C ALA A 238 -2.48 -2.42 -21.72
N SER A 239 -1.73 -3.38 -22.25
CA SER A 239 -1.63 -3.54 -23.70
C SER A 239 -3.01 -3.80 -24.30
N GLY A 240 -3.48 -2.87 -25.14
CA GLY A 240 -4.73 -3.00 -25.89
C GLY A 240 -5.88 -2.08 -25.45
N ALA A 241 -5.71 -1.23 -24.45
CA ALA A 241 -6.78 -0.37 -23.97
C ALA A 241 -6.80 1.02 -24.65
N GLY A 242 -7.96 1.35 -25.22
CA GLY A 242 -8.32 2.70 -25.65
C GLY A 242 -9.16 3.35 -24.55
N GLY A 243 -8.52 4.10 -23.64
CA GLY A 243 -9.21 4.84 -22.58
C GLY A 243 -8.26 5.39 -21.52
N ILE A 244 -8.77 6.31 -20.68
CA ILE A 244 -8.11 6.69 -19.42
C ILE A 244 -8.16 5.45 -18.53
N GLU A 245 -7.02 4.90 -18.11
CA GLU A 245 -6.93 3.63 -17.36
C GLU A 245 -6.70 3.85 -15.85
N ASP A 246 -7.02 2.84 -15.05
CA ASP A 246 -6.67 2.76 -13.63
C ASP A 246 -5.16 2.52 -13.47
N THR A 247 -4.40 3.59 -13.26
CA THR A 247 -2.93 3.57 -13.12
C THR A 247 -2.46 3.53 -11.67
N ARG A 248 -3.33 3.10 -10.74
CA ARG A 248 -3.02 3.05 -9.30
C ARG A 248 -2.25 1.78 -8.96
N GLN A 249 -1.25 1.91 -8.10
CA GLN A 249 -0.39 0.81 -7.65
C GLN A 249 -0.58 0.59 -6.15
N GLN A 250 -0.83 -0.64 -5.72
CA GLN A 250 -0.83 -0.93 -4.28
C GLN A 250 0.59 -0.78 -3.73
N ILE A 251 0.73 -0.04 -2.64
CA ILE A 251 2.02 0.13 -1.96
C ILE A 251 1.92 -0.36 -0.53
N TRP A 252 3.00 -0.98 -0.07
CA TRP A 252 3.03 -1.57 1.25
C TRP A 252 3.42 -0.57 2.30
N ARG A 253 4.38 0.32 2.02
CA ARG A 253 4.90 1.34 2.93
C ARG A 253 4.85 2.72 2.29
N VAL A 254 4.65 3.74 3.12
CA VAL A 254 4.74 5.13 2.67
C VAL A 254 6.20 5.40 2.32
N PRO A 255 6.53 5.83 1.09
CA PRO A 255 7.89 6.25 0.75
C PRO A 255 8.39 7.32 1.72
N ARG A 256 9.67 7.29 2.10
CA ARG A 256 10.20 8.18 3.16
C ARG A 256 9.99 9.67 2.89
N HIS A 257 10.01 10.07 1.62
CA HIS A 257 9.79 11.45 1.19
C HIS A 257 8.30 11.81 1.02
N MET A 258 7.39 10.83 1.07
CA MET A 258 5.96 11.09 1.02
C MET A 258 5.40 11.37 2.42
N PRO A 259 4.41 12.26 2.54
CA PRO A 259 3.82 12.56 3.83
C PRO A 259 3.04 11.36 4.37
N LYS A 260 3.06 11.17 5.69
CA LYS A 260 2.31 10.09 6.35
C LYS A 260 0.82 10.26 6.10
N THR A 261 0.20 9.26 5.49
CA THR A 261 -1.22 9.27 5.13
C THR A 261 -1.98 8.18 5.90
N GLY A 262 -3.30 8.28 5.96
CA GLY A 262 -4.16 7.32 6.65
C GLY A 262 -5.62 7.45 6.26
N VAL A 263 -6.46 6.57 6.80
CA VAL A 263 -7.92 6.63 6.61
C VAL A 263 -8.51 7.63 7.60
N LEU A 264 -9.28 8.57 7.08
CA LEU A 264 -10.13 9.47 7.85
C LEU A 264 -11.56 8.91 7.84
N ARG A 265 -12.04 8.51 9.02
CA ARG A 265 -13.40 8.00 9.19
C ARG A 265 -14.26 9.02 9.90
N SER A 266 -15.21 9.59 9.18
CA SER A 266 -16.19 10.53 9.72
C SER A 266 -17.52 9.82 9.92
N ARG A 267 -18.15 10.04 11.07
CA ARG A 267 -19.55 9.69 11.31
C ARG A 267 -20.35 10.96 11.40
N VAL A 268 -21.35 11.08 10.54
CA VAL A 268 -22.24 12.25 10.43
C VAL A 268 -23.68 11.78 10.61
N ILE A 269 -24.50 12.55 11.32
CA ILE A 269 -25.90 12.22 11.54
C ILE A 269 -26.74 12.83 10.42
N ARG A 270 -27.51 12.01 9.71
CA ARG A 270 -28.44 12.47 8.68
C ARG A 270 -29.63 13.22 9.29
N PRO A 271 -30.40 13.97 8.49
CA PRO A 271 -31.59 14.68 8.97
C PRO A 271 -32.64 13.76 9.61
N ASP A 272 -32.71 12.50 9.17
CA ASP A 272 -33.59 11.47 9.73
C ASP A 272 -33.06 10.84 11.04
N GLY A 273 -31.91 11.28 11.53
CA GLY A 273 -31.23 10.77 12.72
C GLY A 273 -30.37 9.53 12.49
N SER A 274 -30.35 8.95 11.28
CA SER A 274 -29.53 7.78 10.97
C SER A 274 -28.04 8.16 10.82
N PRO A 275 -27.11 7.28 11.23
CA PRO A 275 -25.68 7.54 11.04
C PRO A 275 -25.26 7.28 9.58
N TYR A 276 -24.46 8.19 9.04
CA TYR A 276 -23.72 8.02 7.80
C TYR A 276 -22.23 7.95 8.12
N GLU A 277 -21.53 6.97 7.54
CA GLU A 277 -20.08 6.85 7.65
C GLU A 277 -19.40 7.18 6.33
N SER A 278 -18.47 8.13 6.39
CA SER A 278 -17.59 8.46 5.28
C SER A 278 -16.18 7.94 5.58
N ASN A 279 -15.59 7.27 4.59
CA ASN A 279 -14.18 6.93 4.58
C ASN A 279 -13.50 7.80 3.53
N CYS A 280 -12.53 8.58 3.98
CA CYS A 280 -11.69 9.44 3.17
C CYS A 280 -10.21 9.15 3.46
N THR A 281 -9.33 9.79 2.71
CA THR A 281 -7.90 9.83 2.99
C THR A 281 -7.56 11.13 3.71
N ALA A 282 -6.64 11.09 4.67
CA ALA A 282 -6.08 12.28 5.28
C ALA A 282 -4.56 12.15 5.44
N THR A 283 -3.87 13.28 5.40
CA THR A 283 -2.41 13.35 5.40
C THR A 283 -1.92 14.22 6.56
N LEU A 284 -0.93 13.74 7.30
CA LEU A 284 -0.33 14.43 8.44
C LEU A 284 0.55 15.59 7.96
N ILE A 285 0.17 16.82 8.30
CA ILE A 285 0.90 18.06 7.94
C ILE A 285 1.71 18.63 9.11
N ALA A 286 1.40 18.22 10.33
CA ALA A 286 2.21 18.47 11.54
C ALA A 286 1.85 17.41 12.61
N PRO A 287 2.59 17.28 13.73
CA PRO A 287 2.43 16.15 14.67
C PRO A 287 1.01 15.91 15.23
N LYS A 288 0.14 16.92 15.21
CA LYS A 288 -1.28 16.80 15.60
C LYS A 288 -2.24 17.26 14.51
N TRP A 289 -1.77 17.54 13.31
CA TRP A 289 -2.58 18.23 12.30
C TRP A 289 -2.62 17.43 11.01
N LEU A 290 -3.82 17.21 10.50
CA LEU A 290 -4.07 16.57 9.22
C LEU A 290 -4.68 17.57 8.23
N ILE A 291 -4.46 17.32 6.94
CA ILE A 291 -5.23 17.90 5.84
C ILE A 291 -6.09 16.80 5.19
N SER A 292 -7.31 17.16 4.79
CA SER A 292 -8.22 16.31 4.01
C SER A 292 -9.26 17.19 3.30
N ALA A 293 -10.29 16.60 2.70
CA ALA A 293 -11.34 17.32 1.99
C ALA A 293 -12.48 17.74 2.94
N SER A 294 -13.13 18.86 2.63
CA SER A 294 -14.28 19.34 3.43
C SER A 294 -15.48 18.43 3.27
N HIS A 295 -15.76 17.93 2.07
CA HIS A 295 -16.94 17.09 1.79
C HIS A 295 -16.96 15.79 2.62
N CYS A 296 -15.81 15.35 3.14
CA CYS A 296 -15.69 14.21 4.06
C CYS A 296 -16.39 14.42 5.41
N LEU A 297 -16.86 15.64 5.70
CA LEU A 297 -17.56 16.03 6.91
C LEU A 297 -19.07 16.17 6.70
N PHE A 298 -19.55 15.87 5.50
CA PHE A 298 -20.95 16.03 5.13
C PHE A 298 -21.54 14.71 4.63
N THR A 299 -22.83 14.53 4.84
CA THR A 299 -23.56 13.45 4.16
C THR A 299 -23.80 13.82 2.69
N PRO A 300 -24.14 12.86 1.80
CA PRO A 300 -24.54 13.18 0.44
C PRO A 300 -25.70 14.18 0.38
N GLU A 301 -26.58 14.15 1.38
CA GLU A 301 -27.72 15.06 1.54
C GLU A 301 -27.33 16.45 2.10
N GLY A 302 -26.06 16.66 2.43
CA GLY A 302 -25.53 17.93 2.93
C GLY A 302 -25.65 18.16 4.45
N SER A 303 -25.98 17.13 5.24
CA SER A 303 -25.94 17.27 6.71
C SER A 303 -24.50 17.42 7.19
N ASP A 304 -24.26 18.34 8.13
CA ASP A 304 -22.95 18.65 8.71
C ASP A 304 -22.88 18.32 10.22
N HIS A 305 -23.82 17.52 10.71
CA HIS A 305 -23.90 17.08 12.10
C HIS A 305 -22.86 15.99 12.39
N VAL A 306 -21.59 16.39 12.51
CA VAL A 306 -20.47 15.49 12.74
C VAL A 306 -20.54 14.90 14.15
N ALA A 307 -20.78 13.60 14.27
CA ALA A 307 -20.84 12.89 15.54
C ALA A 307 -19.46 12.48 16.07
N SER A 308 -18.57 12.05 15.17
CA SER A 308 -17.21 11.66 15.51
C SER A 308 -16.32 11.65 14.27
N VAL A 309 -15.05 11.99 14.42
CA VAL A 309 -14.04 11.80 13.38
C VAL A 309 -12.85 11.07 13.97
N ASN A 310 -12.38 10.04 13.27
CA ASN A 310 -11.24 9.23 13.67
C ASN A 310 -10.23 9.16 12.54
N PHE A 311 -8.95 9.27 12.89
CA PHE A 311 -7.85 9.01 11.99
C PHE A 311 -7.25 7.64 12.28
N ILE A 312 -7.10 6.84 11.24
CA ILE A 312 -6.47 5.53 11.28
C ILE A 312 -5.16 5.69 10.49
N PRO A 313 -4.04 5.96 11.16
CA PRO A 313 -2.77 6.12 10.47
C PRO A 313 -2.39 4.82 9.77
N TYR A 314 -1.71 4.94 8.63
CA TYR A 314 -0.92 3.83 8.14
C TYR A 314 0.04 3.35 9.23
N SER A 315 0.11 2.04 9.44
CA SER A 315 1.04 1.43 10.37
C SER A 315 1.70 0.22 9.72
N GLU A 316 3.03 0.28 9.57
CA GLU A 316 3.85 -0.85 9.11
C GLU A 316 3.63 -2.10 9.98
N THR A 317 3.26 -1.89 11.25
CA THR A 317 3.09 -2.93 12.26
C THR A 317 1.65 -3.28 12.60
N HIS A 318 0.59 -2.79 11.92
CA HIS A 318 -0.78 -3.04 12.41
C HIS A 318 -1.82 -3.22 11.30
N MET A 319 -1.49 -3.95 10.24
CA MET A 319 -2.49 -4.32 9.22
C MET A 319 -3.50 -5.39 9.69
N THR A 320 -3.23 -6.01 10.83
CA THR A 320 -3.98 -7.17 11.34
C THR A 320 -4.51 -6.95 12.75
N ALA A 321 -4.04 -5.93 13.47
CA ALA A 321 -4.62 -5.48 14.74
C ALA A 321 -5.71 -4.42 14.47
N ASP A 322 -6.70 -4.26 15.37
CA ASP A 322 -7.67 -3.14 15.28
C ASP A 322 -6.84 -1.86 15.13
N PRO A 323 -6.85 -1.24 13.92
CA PRO A 323 -5.83 -0.26 13.61
C PRO A 323 -6.09 0.93 14.52
N GLN A 324 -5.03 1.41 15.19
CA GLN A 324 -5.20 2.31 16.32
C GLN A 324 -5.95 3.57 15.90
N LYS A 325 -7.24 3.63 16.22
CA LYS A 325 -8.11 4.78 15.93
C LYS A 325 -7.69 5.93 16.82
N ILE A 326 -7.39 7.06 16.20
CA ILE A 326 -7.05 8.29 16.89
C ILE A 326 -8.23 9.24 16.74
N ALA A 327 -8.86 9.59 17.86
CA ALA A 327 -9.90 10.60 17.86
C ALA A 327 -9.36 11.94 17.34
N VAL A 328 -10.17 12.63 16.55
CA VAL A 328 -9.95 14.02 16.17
C VAL A 328 -10.61 14.91 17.22
N ALA A 329 -9.83 15.81 17.79
CA ALA A 329 -10.25 16.76 18.83
C ALA A 329 -10.82 18.07 18.25
N GLY A 330 -10.56 18.38 16.99
CA GLY A 330 -11.09 19.57 16.35
C GLY A 330 -11.04 19.49 14.83
N VAL A 331 -11.97 20.14 14.17
CA VAL A 331 -12.12 20.16 12.71
C VAL A 331 -12.35 21.59 12.26
N TRP A 332 -11.68 21.99 11.18
CA TRP A 332 -11.88 23.28 10.54
C TRP A 332 -12.07 23.06 9.04
N ARG A 333 -13.18 23.54 8.50
CA ARG A 333 -13.44 23.49 7.05
C ARG A 333 -13.20 24.84 6.41
N HIS A 334 -12.99 24.84 5.09
CA HIS A 334 -12.99 26.09 4.35
C HIS A 334 -14.35 26.79 4.50
N ARG A 335 -14.32 28.09 4.76
CA ARG A 335 -15.52 28.88 5.08
C ARG A 335 -16.50 29.01 3.93
N ASP A 336 -15.99 28.97 2.70
CA ASP A 336 -16.80 29.03 1.49
C ASP A 336 -17.29 27.66 1.02
N HIS A 337 -16.96 26.58 1.74
CA HIS A 337 -17.52 25.27 1.43
C HIS A 337 -19.02 25.25 1.76
N ARG A 338 -19.84 24.89 0.78
CA ARG A 338 -21.30 24.89 0.89
C ARG A 338 -21.83 23.48 0.70
N ALA A 339 -22.48 22.95 1.75
CA ALA A 339 -23.12 21.64 1.70
C ALA A 339 -24.18 21.53 0.59
N ALA A 340 -24.86 22.63 0.26
CA ALA A 340 -25.84 22.68 -0.82
C ALA A 340 -25.22 22.40 -2.21
N ASP A 341 -24.02 22.92 -2.49
CA ASP A 341 -23.33 22.68 -3.76
C ASP A 341 -22.93 21.19 -3.85
N GLN A 342 -22.52 20.57 -2.73
CA GLN A 342 -22.27 19.12 -2.66
C GLN A 342 -23.55 18.31 -2.89
N PHE A 343 -24.64 18.65 -2.21
CA PHE A 343 -25.93 17.96 -2.33
C PHE A 343 -26.45 17.95 -3.76
N ASN A 344 -26.30 19.08 -4.45
CA ASN A 344 -26.72 19.24 -5.85
C ASN A 344 -25.76 18.59 -6.86
N GLY A 345 -24.67 17.95 -6.40
CA GLY A 345 -23.65 17.36 -7.26
C GLY A 345 -22.84 18.39 -8.06
N GLU A 346 -22.82 19.66 -7.63
CA GLU A 346 -22.10 20.74 -8.30
C GLU A 346 -20.60 20.71 -7.95
N VAL A 347 -19.92 19.60 -8.28
CA VAL A 347 -18.51 19.34 -7.95
C VAL A 347 -17.61 20.53 -8.25
N GLY A 348 -17.76 21.09 -9.45
CA GLY A 348 -16.98 22.24 -9.87
C GLY A 348 -17.12 23.49 -8.97
N ARG A 349 -18.26 23.67 -8.30
CA ARG A 349 -18.51 24.85 -7.45
C ARG A 349 -17.92 24.69 -6.06
N TYR A 350 -18.02 23.50 -5.47
CA TYR A 350 -17.49 23.29 -4.13
C TYR A 350 -16.02 22.89 -4.11
N SER A 351 -15.48 22.26 -5.17
CA SER A 351 -14.11 21.73 -5.19
C SER A 351 -13.06 22.76 -4.80
N GLY A 352 -13.22 24.04 -5.20
CA GLY A 352 -12.21 25.08 -4.87
C GLY A 352 -12.14 25.41 -3.38
N SER A 353 -13.17 25.03 -2.63
CA SER A 353 -13.26 25.16 -1.17
C SER A 353 -13.16 23.82 -0.46
N ASP A 354 -12.85 22.74 -1.17
CA ASP A 354 -12.94 21.39 -0.64
C ASP A 354 -11.68 20.96 0.13
N ILE A 355 -11.33 21.77 1.12
CA ILE A 355 -10.14 21.59 1.96
C ILE A 355 -10.55 21.75 3.42
N ALA A 356 -10.11 20.84 4.27
CA ALA A 356 -10.34 20.86 5.71
C ALA A 356 -9.08 20.45 6.48
N ILE A 357 -8.95 21.00 7.68
CA ILE A 357 -7.85 20.76 8.61
C ILE A 357 -8.40 20.11 9.87
N PHE A 358 -7.68 19.12 10.39
CA PHE A 358 -8.12 18.28 11.50
C PHE A 358 -7.04 18.26 12.57
N LYS A 359 -7.43 18.38 13.84
CA LYS A 359 -6.51 18.28 14.98
C LYS A 359 -6.71 16.97 15.71
N LEU A 360 -5.68 16.15 15.76
CA LEU A 360 -5.66 14.88 16.50
C LEU A 360 -5.69 15.11 18.01
N ALA A 361 -6.36 14.21 18.73
CA ALA A 361 -6.41 14.22 20.20
C ALA A 361 -5.04 13.88 20.84
N ARG A 362 -4.18 13.16 20.12
CA ARG A 362 -2.80 12.85 20.54
C ARG A 362 -1.80 13.12 19.43
N THR A 363 -0.55 13.31 19.81
CA THR A 363 0.57 13.51 18.88
C THR A 363 0.93 12.21 18.17
N LEU A 364 1.20 12.31 16.87
CA LEU A 364 1.89 11.29 16.10
C LEU A 364 3.35 11.72 15.83
N PRO A 365 4.31 10.79 15.89
CA PRO A 365 5.71 11.11 15.62
C PRO A 365 5.89 11.48 14.15
N LEU A 366 6.50 12.64 13.91
CA LEU A 366 6.84 13.15 12.59
C LEU A 366 8.27 13.70 12.64
N THR A 367 9.18 13.06 11.91
CA THR A 367 10.60 13.45 11.88
C THR A 367 10.79 14.78 11.18
N VAL A 368 10.12 14.94 10.02
CA VAL A 368 10.13 16.17 9.23
C VAL A 368 8.68 16.46 8.80
N PRO A 369 8.11 17.62 9.17
CA PRO A 369 6.81 18.04 8.65
C PRO A 369 6.86 18.23 7.14
N PRO A 370 5.84 17.79 6.38
CA PRO A 370 5.81 18.04 4.95
C PRO A 370 5.66 19.53 4.66
N VAL A 371 6.28 19.95 3.56
CA VAL A 371 6.21 21.34 3.08
C VAL A 371 4.90 21.53 2.30
N LEU A 372 4.20 22.63 2.56
CA LEU A 372 3.05 23.07 1.77
C LEU A 372 3.52 24.07 0.71
N ALA A 373 3.10 23.88 -0.53
CA ALA A 373 3.52 24.70 -1.66
C ALA A 373 2.38 24.95 -2.64
N THR A 374 2.59 25.88 -3.58
CA THR A 374 1.70 26.07 -4.72
C THR A 374 2.09 25.12 -5.86
N PRO A 375 1.16 24.68 -6.72
CA PRO A 375 1.52 23.89 -7.90
C PRO A 375 2.55 24.60 -8.78
N ASN A 376 3.57 23.87 -9.22
CA ASN A 376 4.52 24.35 -10.22
C ASN A 376 3.90 24.16 -11.61
N ALA A 377 3.60 25.27 -12.29
CA ALA A 377 2.97 25.25 -13.61
C ALA A 377 3.83 24.56 -14.71
N THR A 378 5.14 24.44 -14.52
CA THR A 378 6.03 23.81 -15.52
C THR A 378 6.13 22.29 -15.35
N ASP A 379 5.77 21.76 -14.18
CA ASP A 379 5.74 20.32 -13.94
C ASP A 379 4.27 19.86 -13.86
N PRO A 380 3.76 19.10 -14.85
CA PRO A 380 2.40 18.60 -14.79
C PRO A 380 2.28 17.36 -13.89
N TRP A 381 3.38 16.75 -13.42
CA TRP A 381 3.31 15.51 -12.68
C TRP A 381 2.94 15.75 -11.23
N VAL A 382 1.98 14.94 -10.78
CA VAL A 382 1.54 14.93 -9.39
C VAL A 382 1.40 13.50 -8.91
N ASP A 383 1.69 13.29 -7.64
CA ASP A 383 1.59 12.00 -6.97
C ASP A 383 0.56 12.08 -5.83
N SER A 384 -0.02 10.95 -5.43
CA SER A 384 -0.88 10.85 -4.25
C SER A 384 -0.88 9.46 -3.64
N LEU A 385 -1.07 9.41 -2.32
CA LEU A 385 -1.27 8.18 -1.57
C LEU A 385 -2.67 8.18 -0.96
N ALA A 386 -3.45 7.13 -1.20
CA ALA A 386 -4.87 7.10 -0.88
C ALA A 386 -5.39 5.70 -0.48
N TYR A 387 -6.59 5.68 0.10
CA TYR A 387 -7.31 4.48 0.52
C TYR A 387 -8.63 4.33 -0.24
N PRO A 388 -8.60 3.88 -1.50
CA PRO A 388 -9.79 3.69 -2.32
C PRO A 388 -10.73 2.59 -1.79
N ASN A 389 -12.04 2.83 -1.89
CA ASN A 389 -13.09 1.89 -1.48
C ASN A 389 -13.34 0.77 -2.51
N ASP A 390 -12.87 0.92 -3.77
CA ASP A 390 -12.93 -0.15 -4.78
C ASP A 390 -11.82 -1.20 -4.62
N LYS A 391 -10.95 -1.02 -3.62
CA LYS A 391 -9.85 -1.93 -3.28
C LYS A 391 -10.10 -2.52 -1.89
N PRO A 392 -9.35 -3.56 -1.47
CA PRO A 392 -9.51 -4.13 -0.14
C PRO A 392 -9.35 -3.07 0.95
N VAL A 393 -10.20 -3.16 1.98
CA VAL A 393 -10.30 -2.15 3.05
C VAL A 393 -8.93 -1.90 3.69
N ASN A 394 -8.63 -0.63 3.97
CA ASN A 394 -7.38 -0.16 4.60
C ASN A 394 -6.10 -0.51 3.80
N THR A 395 -6.19 -0.82 2.51
CA THR A 395 -5.02 -0.94 1.65
C THR A 395 -4.62 0.40 1.07
N MET A 396 -3.32 0.68 1.03
CA MET A 396 -2.77 1.95 0.55
C MET A 396 -2.40 1.85 -0.92
N TRP A 397 -2.81 2.85 -1.69
CA TRP A 397 -2.61 2.91 -3.13
C TRP A 397 -1.97 4.22 -3.53
N ALA A 398 -0.99 4.09 -4.41
CA ALA A 398 -0.17 5.13 -4.97
C ALA A 398 -0.72 5.47 -6.37
N SER A 399 -0.86 6.77 -6.67
CA SER A 399 -1.27 7.25 -7.99
C SER A 399 -0.31 8.32 -8.48
N ARG A 400 0.13 8.25 -9.74
CA ARG A 400 0.79 9.36 -10.44
C ARG A 400 -0.02 9.76 -11.65
N CYS A 401 -0.30 11.05 -11.73
CA CYS A 401 -1.19 11.63 -12.72
C CYS A 401 -0.54 12.87 -13.32
N ARG A 402 -1.02 13.29 -14.49
CA ARG A 402 -0.78 14.63 -15.02
C ARG A 402 -1.92 15.52 -14.57
N GLY A 403 -1.58 16.60 -13.87
CA GLY A 403 -2.48 17.69 -13.52
C GLY A 403 -2.45 18.76 -14.59
N SER A 404 -3.63 19.31 -14.91
CA SER A 404 -3.77 20.49 -15.77
C SER A 404 -4.76 21.46 -15.15
N LEU A 405 -4.48 22.76 -15.20
CA LEU A 405 -5.39 23.78 -14.72
C LEU A 405 -6.70 23.68 -15.50
N TRP A 406 -7.79 23.38 -14.80
CA TRP A 406 -9.13 23.30 -15.37
C TRP A 406 -9.91 24.60 -15.16
N ARG A 407 -9.76 25.21 -13.98
CA ARG A 407 -10.43 26.47 -13.64
C ARG A 407 -9.66 27.24 -12.58
N GLU A 408 -9.50 28.53 -12.82
CA GLU A 408 -8.99 29.47 -11.83
C GLU A 408 -9.99 29.68 -10.69
N GLY A 409 -9.47 29.70 -9.47
CA GLY A 409 -10.18 30.04 -8.26
C GLY A 409 -10.58 31.51 -8.28
N ARG A 410 -11.81 31.81 -7.84
CA ARG A 410 -12.28 33.19 -7.68
C ARG A 410 -12.30 33.59 -6.21
N GLY A 411 -11.78 34.78 -5.92
CA GLY A 411 -11.83 35.39 -4.58
C GLY A 411 -11.02 34.61 -3.55
N ARG A 412 -11.69 33.77 -2.76
CA ARG A 412 -11.08 32.96 -1.68
C ARG A 412 -10.92 31.49 -2.05
N LEU A 413 -11.41 31.08 -3.21
CA LEU A 413 -11.39 29.70 -3.67
C LEU A 413 -10.02 29.33 -4.27
N SER A 414 -9.68 28.06 -4.14
CA SER A 414 -8.53 27.43 -4.79
C SER A 414 -8.72 27.33 -6.30
N ASP A 415 -7.60 27.32 -7.03
CA ASP A 415 -7.58 26.82 -8.40
C ASP A 415 -7.92 25.33 -8.42
N LEU A 416 -8.53 24.90 -9.52
CA LEU A 416 -8.91 23.52 -9.77
C LEU A 416 -8.08 22.94 -10.88
N PHE A 417 -7.43 21.82 -10.57
CA PHE A 417 -6.66 21.05 -11.53
C PHE A 417 -7.37 19.74 -11.80
N ALA A 418 -7.50 19.39 -13.07
CA ALA A 418 -8.01 18.09 -13.51
C ALA A 418 -6.86 17.10 -13.71
N LEU A 419 -7.10 15.85 -13.31
CA LEU A 419 -6.14 14.76 -13.37
C LEU A 419 -6.49 13.79 -14.49
N ASP A 420 -5.47 13.31 -15.20
CA ASP A 420 -5.61 12.30 -16.26
C ASP A 420 -5.66 10.84 -15.74
N CYS A 421 -6.10 10.65 -14.50
CA CYS A 421 -6.21 9.36 -13.82
C CYS A 421 -7.58 9.20 -13.13
N TYR A 422 -7.93 7.96 -12.81
CA TYR A 422 -9.17 7.66 -12.08
C TYR A 422 -9.04 7.97 -10.60
N SER A 423 -10.14 8.49 -10.04
CA SER A 423 -10.37 8.53 -8.59
C SER A 423 -11.64 7.77 -8.25
N TYR A 424 -11.63 7.09 -7.11
CA TYR A 424 -12.77 6.38 -6.53
C TYR A 424 -13.06 6.93 -5.13
N ALA A 425 -14.28 6.65 -4.62
CA ALA A 425 -14.63 6.96 -3.24
C ALA A 425 -13.57 6.39 -2.28
N GLY A 426 -13.29 7.08 -1.18
CA GLY A 426 -12.16 6.75 -0.29
C GLY A 426 -10.88 7.53 -0.57
N GLN A 427 -10.64 7.90 -1.85
CA GLN A 427 -9.46 8.71 -2.20
C GLN A 427 -9.61 10.19 -1.89
N SER A 428 -10.86 10.67 -1.80
CA SER A 428 -11.20 12.02 -1.34
C SER A 428 -10.36 12.45 -0.14
N GLY A 429 -9.76 13.64 -0.21
CA GLY A 429 -8.93 14.19 0.85
C GLY A 429 -7.46 13.76 0.82
N ALA A 430 -7.04 12.87 -0.09
CA ALA A 430 -5.63 12.57 -0.29
C ALA A 430 -4.84 13.84 -0.63
N ALA A 431 -3.69 14.02 0.02
CA ALA A 431 -2.76 15.06 -0.40
C ALA A 431 -2.25 14.78 -1.82
N ILE A 432 -2.29 15.81 -2.65
CA ILE A 432 -1.62 15.83 -3.94
C ILE A 432 -0.24 16.41 -3.72
N THR A 433 0.79 15.67 -4.08
CA THR A 433 2.18 16.09 -3.94
C THR A 433 2.84 16.30 -5.28
N GLN A 434 3.86 17.14 -5.27
CA GLN A 434 4.71 17.38 -6.42
C GLN A 434 6.16 17.52 -5.94
N ASN A 435 7.10 16.98 -6.72
CA ASN A 435 8.51 17.18 -6.46
C ASN A 435 8.92 18.58 -6.92
N GLN A 436 9.31 19.44 -5.99
CA GLN A 436 9.83 20.77 -6.27
C GLN A 436 11.20 20.91 -5.60
N ALA A 437 12.22 21.20 -6.40
CA ALA A 437 13.61 21.33 -5.95
C ALA A 437 14.15 20.09 -5.18
N GLY A 438 13.72 18.88 -5.56
CA GLY A 438 14.17 17.63 -4.95
C GLY A 438 13.36 17.19 -3.74
N GLU A 439 12.38 17.98 -3.29
CA GLU A 439 11.51 17.66 -2.16
C GLU A 439 10.07 17.44 -2.61
N GLN A 440 9.40 16.42 -2.07
CA GLN A 440 7.96 16.24 -2.27
C GLN A 440 7.19 17.21 -1.38
N GLN A 441 6.43 18.10 -2.02
CA GLN A 441 5.65 19.14 -1.37
C GLN A 441 4.17 18.90 -1.61
N ILE A 442 3.34 19.16 -0.60
CA ILE A 442 1.88 19.08 -0.75
C ILE A 442 1.42 20.33 -1.47
N ILE A 443 0.82 20.15 -2.64
CA ILE A 443 0.33 21.24 -3.51
C ILE A 443 -1.18 21.32 -3.59
N GLY A 444 -1.90 20.39 -2.96
CA GLY A 444 -3.37 20.38 -3.02
C GLY A 444 -4.00 19.19 -2.30
N VAL A 445 -5.32 19.15 -2.37
CA VAL A 445 -6.17 18.11 -1.80
C VAL A 445 -7.06 17.53 -2.89
N LEU A 446 -7.02 16.21 -3.07
CA LEU A 446 -7.92 15.51 -3.97
C LEU A 446 -9.37 15.73 -3.52
N SER A 447 -10.19 16.31 -4.38
CA SER A 447 -11.59 16.61 -4.10
C SER A 447 -12.44 15.43 -4.55
N SER A 448 -13.11 15.57 -5.70
CA SER A 448 -14.02 14.57 -6.25
C SER A 448 -13.78 14.43 -7.74
N ARG A 449 -14.56 13.55 -8.36
CA ARG A 449 -14.60 13.41 -9.81
C ARG A 449 -15.67 14.33 -10.38
N VAL A 450 -15.30 15.13 -11.36
CA VAL A 450 -16.29 15.87 -12.16
C VAL A 450 -16.81 14.93 -13.23
N TYR A 451 -18.13 14.83 -13.34
CA TYR A 451 -18.81 14.10 -14.40
C TYR A 451 -19.79 15.04 -15.11
N ASN A 452 -19.40 15.54 -16.27
CA ASN A 452 -20.25 16.32 -17.17
C ASN A 452 -19.80 16.14 -18.63
N ASP A 453 -20.53 16.76 -19.56
CA ASP A 453 -20.27 16.66 -21.00
C ASP A 453 -18.87 17.13 -21.43
N SER A 454 -18.22 17.96 -20.61
CA SER A 454 -16.90 18.56 -20.90
C SER A 454 -15.75 17.89 -20.15
N LEU A 455 -16.02 17.17 -19.06
CA LEU A 455 -15.00 16.62 -18.17
C LEU A 455 -15.50 15.37 -17.44
N ASN A 456 -14.72 14.30 -17.55
CA ASN A 456 -14.90 13.07 -16.78
C ASN A 456 -13.59 12.71 -16.06
N GLN A 457 -13.10 13.61 -15.20
CA GLN A 457 -11.79 13.53 -14.58
C GLN A 457 -11.85 13.82 -13.08
N ALA A 458 -10.92 13.23 -12.34
CA ALA A 458 -10.68 13.60 -10.95
C ALA A 458 -10.17 15.04 -10.89
N VAL A 459 -10.55 15.80 -9.87
CA VAL A 459 -10.04 17.16 -9.65
C VAL A 459 -9.47 17.32 -8.25
N PHE A 460 -8.47 18.18 -8.11
CA PHE A 460 -7.94 18.59 -6.81
C PHE A 460 -8.02 20.10 -6.63
N ALA A 461 -8.19 20.51 -5.38
CA ALA A 461 -8.12 21.89 -4.95
C ALA A 461 -6.66 22.25 -4.68
N ALA A 462 -6.10 23.17 -5.47
CA ALA A 462 -4.71 23.59 -5.32
C ALA A 462 -4.50 24.50 -4.11
N LEU A 463 -3.41 24.30 -3.38
CA LEU A 463 -2.97 25.27 -2.39
C LEU A 463 -2.48 26.54 -3.10
N ASN A 464 -2.86 27.69 -2.53
CA ASN A 464 -2.38 29.00 -2.93
C ASN A 464 -1.69 29.68 -1.73
N PRO A 465 -0.93 30.77 -1.91
CA PRO A 465 -0.16 31.39 -0.83
C PRO A 465 -1.02 31.80 0.37
N ARG A 466 -2.26 32.24 0.11
CA ARG A 466 -3.21 32.63 1.17
C ARG A 466 -3.67 31.42 1.99
N LEU A 467 -4.03 30.33 1.34
CA LEU A 467 -4.41 29.08 2.01
C LEU A 467 -3.24 28.54 2.85
N ILE A 468 -2.03 28.55 2.30
CA ILE A 468 -0.83 28.10 3.01
C ILE A 468 -0.62 28.93 4.28
N SER A 469 -0.68 30.26 4.17
CA SER A 469 -0.56 31.17 5.32
C SER A 469 -1.63 30.90 6.38
N ASP A 470 -2.90 30.76 5.99
CA ASP A 470 -3.99 30.51 6.92
C ASP A 470 -3.89 29.12 7.59
N ILE A 471 -3.42 28.10 6.87
CA ILE A 471 -3.12 26.79 7.45
C ILE A 471 -2.00 26.95 8.49
N GLN A 472 -0.91 27.64 8.17
CA GLN A 472 0.19 27.87 9.11
C GLN A 472 -0.24 28.65 10.36
N ASP A 473 -1.12 29.65 10.20
CA ASP A 473 -1.72 30.38 11.31
C ASP A 473 -2.57 29.47 12.19
N LEU A 474 -3.40 28.61 11.60
CA LEU A 474 -4.22 27.65 12.33
C LEU A 474 -3.34 26.65 13.12
N LEU A 475 -2.28 26.14 12.49
CA LEU A 475 -1.32 25.22 13.10
C LEU A 475 -0.61 25.85 14.31
N ALA A 476 -0.36 27.15 14.25
CA ALA A 476 0.21 27.95 15.33
C ALA A 476 -0.82 28.38 16.40
N GLY A 477 -2.09 27.97 16.27
CA GLY A 477 -3.16 28.34 17.21
C GLY A 477 -3.68 29.77 17.05
N ARG A 478 -3.38 30.43 15.93
CA ARG A 478 -3.92 31.75 15.57
C ARG A 478 -5.25 31.59 14.82
N SER A 479 -6.00 32.69 14.73
CA SER A 479 -7.22 32.72 13.93
C SER A 479 -6.87 32.64 12.44
N ALA A 480 -7.49 31.70 11.72
CA ALA A 480 -7.32 31.53 10.29
C ALA A 480 -8.55 32.06 9.54
N GLY A 481 -8.38 33.09 8.71
CA GLY A 481 -9.48 33.83 8.09
C GLY A 481 -10.31 33.03 7.08
N LEU A 482 -9.79 31.94 6.54
CA LEU A 482 -10.41 31.04 5.56
C LEU A 482 -11.06 29.81 6.20
N PHE A 483 -10.75 29.50 7.45
CA PHE A 483 -11.17 28.27 8.10
C PHE A 483 -12.15 28.53 9.24
N VAL A 484 -13.26 27.80 9.24
CA VAL A 484 -14.27 27.86 10.30
C VAL A 484 -14.31 26.54 11.05
N ALA A 485 -14.30 26.61 12.38
CA ALA A 485 -14.40 25.43 13.22
C ALA A 485 -15.76 24.76 13.03
N MET A 486 -15.76 23.43 12.92
CA MET A 486 -16.97 22.62 12.93
C MET A 486 -17.12 21.93 14.28
N PRO A 487 -18.31 21.99 14.92
CA PRO A 487 -18.54 21.28 16.15
C PRO A 487 -18.59 19.76 15.89
N ILE A 488 -17.91 18.99 16.73
CA ILE A 488 -18.10 17.54 16.82
C ILE A 488 -19.11 17.30 17.95
N LEU A 489 -20.36 16.98 17.59
CA LEU A 489 -21.48 16.87 18.52
C LEU A 489 -21.76 15.38 18.80
N PRO A 490 -21.35 14.84 19.97
CA PRO A 490 -21.63 13.45 20.27
C PRO A 490 -23.15 13.19 20.34
N PRO A 491 -23.62 11.98 20.00
CA PRO A 491 -25.05 11.64 19.90
C PRO A 491 -25.88 11.90 21.17
N GLN A 492 -25.24 11.96 22.34
CA GLN A 492 -25.91 12.23 23.62
C GLN A 492 -26.50 13.65 23.71
N SER A 493 -26.17 14.55 22.79
CA SER A 493 -26.76 15.90 22.71
C SER A 493 -28.11 15.95 21.97
N LEU A 494 -28.54 14.88 21.29
CA LEU A 494 -29.79 14.86 20.51
C LEU A 494 -31.01 14.41 21.31
N ALA A 495 -30.82 13.77 22.47
CA ALA A 495 -31.90 13.43 23.40
C ALA A 495 -32.35 14.61 24.28
N ALA A 496 -31.51 15.65 24.41
CA ALA A 496 -31.81 16.85 25.20
C ALA A 496 -32.36 18.02 24.34
N ALA A 497 -32.42 17.85 23.02
CA ALA A 497 -32.88 18.86 22.06
C ALA A 497 -34.16 18.42 21.35
N ARG A 498 -35.16 18.00 22.14
CA ARG A 498 -36.57 18.00 21.74
C ARG A 498 -37.37 18.64 22.88
N PRO A 499 -38.04 19.79 22.68
CA PRO A 499 -39.02 20.27 23.64
C PRO A 499 -40.19 19.29 23.78
#